data_AF-O74348-F1
#
_entry.id   AF-O74348-F1
#
_cell.length_a   1.000
_cell.length_b   1.000
_cell.length_c   1.000
_cell.angle_alpha   90.00
_cell.angle_beta   90.00
_cell.angle_gamma   90.00
#
_symmetry.space_group_name_H-M   'P 1'
#
loop_
_entity.id
_entity.type
_entity.pdbx_description
1 polymer ?
#
loop_
_entity_poly.entity_id
_entity_poly.type
_entity_poly.pdbx_seq_one_letter_code
_entity_poly.pdbx_strand_id
1 'polypeptide(L)'
;MSNVEQPFMQGIDDGWNLKNYLNIQSTSLCLDKLCNIYTQGQDENEDAKELQAIKIKIEWCKDTSVLLSSICVMLLDSIHDFLVQQGKITKESISKRDYSHEITIFNFKYAQQEMQNEKLYHFAKLLEPALESLKVTNNHITHATIVGQVSGSEHNLSTAIEQVDVIVNYFYDSSEKFLELGNKVQTLGKAKNKKHWLGVYQSFGKASVDQIQKQLECYNVRMMELNKTDENNESAICESQASSKEDERSDKTTSSSKKKSFTKLISNSRLNLWNKQ
;
A
#
# COMPACT_ATOMS: atom_id res chain seq x y z
N MET A 1 -22.61 40.81 -0.12
CA MET A 1 -23.83 40.16 -0.65
C MET A 1 -23.40 39.41 -1.89
N SER A 2 -23.17 38.10 -1.89
CA SER A 2 -23.98 36.97 -1.44
C SER A 2 -23.19 35.95 -0.60
N ASN A 3 -23.68 35.64 0.61
CA ASN A 3 -23.25 34.47 1.38
C ASN A 3 -23.91 33.24 0.75
N VAL A 4 -23.11 32.32 0.21
CA VAL A 4 -23.57 30.97 -0.11
C VAL A 4 -23.28 30.14 1.14
N GLU A 5 -24.32 29.91 1.94
CA GLU A 5 -24.32 28.95 3.03
C GLU A 5 -24.04 27.55 2.45
N GLN A 6 -22.93 26.93 2.84
CA GLN A 6 -22.73 25.51 2.63
C GLN A 6 -23.71 24.74 3.52
N PRO A 7 -24.58 23.88 2.97
CA PRO A 7 -25.47 23.08 3.79
C PRO A 7 -24.68 21.97 4.51
N PHE A 8 -24.63 22.10 5.83
CA PHE A 8 -24.80 21.02 6.82
C PHE A 8 -24.02 19.71 6.62
N MET A 9 -22.88 19.61 7.32
CA MET A 9 -22.32 18.33 7.83
C MET A 9 -23.03 17.88 9.12
N GLN A 10 -24.37 17.85 9.15
CA GLN A 10 -25.12 17.19 10.23
C GLN A 10 -25.81 15.96 9.64
N GLY A 11 -25.22 14.78 9.86
CA GLY A 11 -25.79 13.51 9.42
C GLY A 11 -24.79 12.43 8.97
N ILE A 12 -23.48 12.57 9.25
CA ILE A 12 -22.53 11.50 8.94
C ILE A 12 -22.67 10.41 10.01
N ASP A 13 -23.46 9.40 9.66
CA ASP A 13 -23.53 8.10 10.31
C ASP A 13 -22.10 7.55 10.56
N ASP A 14 -21.83 7.12 11.79
CA ASP A 14 -20.50 6.94 12.41
C ASP A 14 -19.66 5.74 11.86
N GLY A 15 -19.90 5.30 10.63
CA GLY A 15 -19.24 4.12 10.02
C GLY A 15 -17.88 4.35 9.34
N TRP A 16 -17.48 5.61 9.14
CA TRP A 16 -16.29 5.98 8.35
C TRP A 16 -15.30 6.85 9.14
N ASN A 17 -14.92 6.43 10.35
CA ASN A 17 -13.74 6.99 11.03
C ASN A 17 -12.45 6.57 10.28
N LEU A 18 -12.21 7.21 9.14
CA LEU A 18 -11.12 6.97 8.20
C LEU A 18 -9.79 7.63 8.63
N LYS A 19 -9.73 8.27 9.80
CA LYS A 19 -8.57 9.09 10.21
C LYS A 19 -7.24 8.34 10.24
N ASN A 20 -7.23 7.00 10.21
CA ASN A 20 -6.02 6.19 10.34
C ASN A 20 -5.67 5.25 9.18
N TYR A 21 -6.54 5.01 8.18
CA TYR A 21 -6.23 3.94 7.20
C TYR A 21 -5.14 4.29 6.18
N LEU A 22 -4.74 5.56 6.07
CA LEU A 22 -3.62 5.99 5.22
C LEU A 22 -2.36 6.33 6.02
N ASN A 23 -2.36 6.02 7.33
CA ASN A 23 -1.22 6.26 8.18
C ASN A 23 -0.17 5.15 7.98
N ILE A 24 0.63 5.30 6.92
CA ILE A 24 1.73 4.39 6.55
C ILE A 24 2.63 4.07 7.75
N GLN A 25 2.94 5.09 8.56
CA GLN A 25 3.80 4.93 9.73
C GLN A 25 3.13 4.05 10.79
N SER A 26 1.83 4.26 11.05
CA SER A 26 1.08 3.43 12.00
C SER A 26 1.02 1.97 11.57
N THR A 27 0.69 1.69 10.31
CA THR A 27 0.63 0.30 9.82
C THR A 27 1.99 -0.37 9.88
N SER A 28 3.06 0.29 9.41
CA SER A 28 4.42 -0.25 9.48
C SER A 28 4.83 -0.55 10.92
N LEU A 29 4.56 0.35 11.87
CA LEU A 29 4.86 0.14 13.28
C LEU A 29 4.06 -1.02 13.89
N CYS A 30 2.80 -1.20 13.50
CA CYS A 30 1.99 -2.33 13.95
C CYS A 30 2.52 -3.66 13.40
N LEU A 31 2.93 -3.71 12.13
CA LEU A 31 3.56 -4.88 11.52
C LEU A 31 4.89 -5.23 12.21
N ASP A 32 5.75 -4.25 12.48
CA ASP A 32 7.00 -4.47 13.22
C ASP A 32 6.72 -5.00 14.64
N LYS A 33 5.68 -4.48 15.33
CA LYS A 33 5.25 -4.98 16.64
C LYS A 33 4.73 -6.41 16.58
N LEU A 34 3.92 -6.75 15.59
CA LEU A 34 3.42 -8.11 15.38
C LEU A 34 4.57 -9.09 15.16
N CYS A 35 5.57 -8.70 14.35
CA CYS A 35 6.77 -9.50 14.15
C CYS A 35 7.45 -9.80 15.48
N ASN A 36 7.65 -8.78 16.32
CA ASN A 36 8.24 -8.97 17.63
C ASN A 36 7.38 -9.86 18.52
N ILE A 37 6.06 -9.65 18.60
CA ILE A 37 5.14 -10.47 19.41
C ILE A 37 5.20 -11.96 19.02
N TYR A 38 5.24 -12.25 17.71
CA TYR A 38 5.21 -13.62 17.21
C TYR A 38 6.57 -14.33 17.24
N THR A 39 7.67 -13.58 17.24
CA THR A 39 9.02 -14.15 17.25
C THR A 39 9.70 -14.09 18.62
N GLN A 40 9.17 -13.32 19.57
CA GLN A 40 9.76 -13.16 20.89
C GLN A 40 9.65 -14.45 21.70
N GLY A 41 10.78 -14.90 22.24
CA GLY A 41 10.85 -16.05 23.16
C GLY A 41 10.86 -17.42 22.49
N GLN A 42 10.91 -17.49 21.15
CA GLN A 42 11.02 -18.74 20.40
C GLN A 42 12.48 -19.19 20.29
N ASP A 43 12.74 -20.50 20.26
CA ASP A 43 14.08 -21.04 20.07
C ASP A 43 14.47 -20.95 18.59
N GLU A 44 15.47 -20.13 18.27
CA GLU A 44 15.87 -19.88 16.89
C GLU A 44 16.31 -21.15 16.13
N ASN A 45 16.65 -22.26 16.82
CA ASN A 45 17.10 -23.48 16.16
C ASN A 45 15.97 -24.46 15.81
N GLU A 46 15.03 -24.72 16.72
CA GLU A 46 13.91 -25.64 16.44
C GLU A 46 12.91 -25.01 15.46
N ASP A 47 12.74 -23.69 15.55
CA ASP A 47 11.69 -22.93 14.87
C ASP A 47 12.21 -22.09 13.68
N ALA A 48 13.47 -22.29 13.27
CA ALA A 48 14.18 -21.40 12.34
C ALA A 48 13.38 -21.07 11.07
N LYS A 49 12.83 -22.10 10.41
CA LYS A 49 12.09 -21.97 9.15
C LYS A 49 10.77 -21.23 9.33
N GLU A 50 10.05 -21.55 10.40
CA GLU A 50 8.75 -20.96 10.73
C GLU A 50 8.90 -19.49 11.13
N LEU A 51 9.91 -19.16 11.95
CA LEU A 51 10.29 -17.80 12.28
C LEU A 51 10.70 -17.00 11.03
N GLN A 52 11.46 -17.61 10.14
CA GLN A 52 11.84 -17.00 8.87
C GLN A 52 10.62 -16.74 7.97
N ALA A 53 9.65 -17.67 7.94
CA ALA A 53 8.40 -17.50 7.22
C ALA A 53 7.61 -16.29 7.72
N ILE A 54 7.46 -16.14 9.05
CA ILE A 54 6.80 -14.99 9.67
C ILE A 54 7.51 -13.68 9.28
N LYS A 55 8.84 -13.62 9.44
CA LYS A 55 9.64 -12.43 9.11
C LYS A 55 9.47 -12.04 7.64
N ILE A 56 9.54 -13.00 6.71
CA ILE A 56 9.37 -12.78 5.27
C ILE A 56 7.96 -12.24 4.94
N LYS A 57 6.92 -12.87 5.49
CA LYS A 57 5.52 -12.50 5.25
C LYS A 57 5.21 -11.11 5.79
N ILE A 58 5.67 -10.78 7.00
CA ILE A 58 5.45 -9.46 7.61
C ILE A 58 6.21 -8.37 6.85
N GLU A 59 7.46 -8.62 6.45
CA GLU A 59 8.23 -7.64 5.67
C GLU A 59 7.57 -7.39 4.31
N TRP A 60 7.04 -8.44 3.66
CA TRP A 60 6.26 -8.27 2.43
C TRP A 60 4.99 -7.45 2.66
N CYS A 61 4.26 -7.69 3.76
CA CYS A 61 3.09 -6.90 4.12
C CYS A 61 3.44 -5.42 4.33
N LYS A 62 4.59 -5.15 4.95
CA LYS A 62 5.09 -3.79 5.21
C LYS A 62 5.42 -3.06 3.91
N ASP A 63 6.21 -3.67 3.03
CA ASP A 63 6.52 -3.13 1.70
C ASP A 63 5.24 -2.82 0.90
N THR A 64 4.29 -3.76 0.91
CA THR A 64 3.01 -3.65 0.21
C THR A 64 2.14 -2.54 0.80
N SER A 65 2.11 -2.40 2.12
CA SER A 65 1.34 -1.35 2.80
C SER A 65 1.81 0.06 2.40
N VAL A 66 3.14 0.26 2.29
CA VAL A 66 3.74 1.52 1.86
C VAL A 66 3.36 1.82 0.42
N LEU A 67 3.44 0.81 -0.46
CA LEU A 67 3.09 0.95 -1.87
C LEU A 67 1.61 1.34 -2.05
N LEU A 68 0.69 0.53 -1.51
CA LEU A 68 -0.75 0.75 -1.69
C LEU A 68 -1.22 2.07 -1.09
N SER A 69 -0.73 2.40 0.11
CA SER A 69 -1.07 3.68 0.75
C SER A 69 -0.54 4.87 -0.04
N SER A 70 0.67 4.79 -0.60
CA SER A 70 1.23 5.85 -1.44
C SER A 70 0.40 6.05 -2.71
N ILE A 71 0.00 4.97 -3.37
CA ILE A 71 -0.90 5.00 -4.53
C ILE A 71 -2.24 5.62 -4.16
N CYS A 72 -2.81 5.22 -3.02
CA CYS A 72 -4.07 5.75 -2.54
C CYS A 72 -4.00 7.27 -2.29
N VAL A 73 -2.93 7.77 -1.65
CA VAL A 73 -2.75 9.22 -1.43
C VAL A 73 -2.66 9.96 -2.77
N MET A 74 -1.84 9.49 -3.72
CA MET A 74 -1.72 10.12 -5.05
C MET A 74 -3.05 10.14 -5.81
N LEU A 75 -3.81 9.05 -5.70
CA LEU A 75 -5.12 8.91 -6.30
C LEU A 75 -6.13 9.92 -5.72
N LEU A 76 -6.20 10.00 -4.40
CA LEU A 76 -7.13 10.89 -3.70
C LEU A 76 -6.78 12.35 -3.95
N ASP A 77 -5.50 12.70 -3.94
CA ASP A 77 -5.02 14.04 -4.34
C ASP A 77 -5.50 14.37 -5.78
N SER A 78 -5.43 13.41 -6.70
CA SER A 78 -5.88 13.60 -8.09
C SER A 78 -7.40 13.73 -8.23
N ILE A 79 -8.15 12.99 -7.42
CA ILE A 79 -9.62 13.12 -7.34
C ILE A 79 -9.98 14.49 -6.77
N HIS A 80 -9.26 14.95 -5.75
CA HIS A 80 -9.47 16.26 -5.17
C HIS A 80 -9.27 17.37 -6.20
N ASP A 81 -8.16 17.34 -6.94
CA ASP A 81 -7.90 18.27 -8.03
C ASP A 81 -8.99 18.24 -9.10
N PHE A 82 -9.47 17.04 -9.46
CA PHE A 82 -10.59 16.87 -10.37
C PHE A 82 -11.85 17.57 -9.84
N LEU A 83 -12.21 17.37 -8.57
CA LEU A 83 -13.39 17.98 -7.95
C LEU A 83 -13.28 19.50 -7.89
N VAL A 84 -12.08 20.05 -7.62
CA VAL A 84 -11.82 21.49 -7.66
C VAL A 84 -12.00 22.04 -9.08
N GLN A 85 -11.52 21.33 -10.11
CA GLN A 85 -11.71 21.73 -11.51
C GLN A 85 -13.17 21.70 -11.95
N GLN A 86 -13.99 20.80 -11.38
CA GLN A 86 -15.43 20.74 -11.62
C GLN A 86 -16.23 21.74 -10.76
N GLY A 87 -15.57 22.51 -9.89
CA GLY A 87 -16.24 23.44 -8.96
C GLY A 87 -17.07 22.75 -7.88
N LYS A 88 -16.81 21.45 -7.60
CA LYS A 88 -17.48 20.67 -6.55
C LYS A 88 -16.87 20.88 -5.18
N ILE A 89 -15.60 21.30 -5.14
CA ILE A 89 -14.90 21.74 -3.93
C ILE A 89 -14.24 23.09 -4.23
N THR A 90 -14.15 23.96 -3.23
CA THR A 90 -13.51 25.28 -3.36
C THR A 90 -12.00 25.14 -3.56
N LYS A 91 -11.36 26.06 -4.30
CA LYS A 91 -9.89 26.06 -4.44
C LYS A 91 -9.16 26.22 -3.10
N GLU A 92 -9.84 26.79 -2.09
CA GLU A 92 -9.29 27.00 -0.75
C GLU A 92 -9.10 25.69 0.04
N SER A 93 -9.80 24.61 -0.33
CA SER A 93 -9.61 23.29 0.29
C SER A 93 -8.22 22.71 0.05
N ILE A 94 -7.54 23.11 -1.04
CA ILE A 94 -6.19 22.65 -1.38
C ILE A 94 -5.15 23.20 -0.39
N SER A 95 -5.41 24.38 0.22
CA SER A 95 -4.40 25.13 0.98
C SER A 95 -4.57 25.12 2.50
N LYS A 96 -5.62 24.49 3.05
CA LYS A 96 -5.95 24.61 4.49
C LYS A 96 -6.38 23.27 5.12
N ARG A 97 -6.46 23.28 6.47
CA ARG A 97 -6.87 22.21 7.40
C ARG A 97 -8.07 21.34 6.98
N ASP A 98 -8.83 21.78 5.98
CA ASP A 98 -10.04 21.14 5.49
C ASP A 98 -9.76 20.06 4.42
N TYR A 99 -8.51 19.91 3.94
CA TYR A 99 -8.16 18.75 3.12
C TYR A 99 -8.26 17.47 3.94
N SER A 100 -9.27 16.68 3.62
CA SER A 100 -9.48 15.36 4.16
C SER A 100 -9.78 14.39 3.02
N HIS A 101 -9.15 13.22 3.08
CA HIS A 101 -9.40 12.13 2.15
C HIS A 101 -10.87 11.68 2.25
N GLU A 102 -11.44 11.71 3.45
CA GLU A 102 -12.86 11.45 3.71
C GLU A 102 -13.77 12.41 2.95
N ILE A 103 -13.52 13.71 3.06
CA ILE A 103 -14.27 14.76 2.37
C ILE A 103 -14.15 14.58 0.86
N THR A 104 -12.95 14.23 0.38
CA THR A 104 -12.70 13.99 -1.04
C THR A 104 -13.50 12.80 -1.57
N ILE A 105 -13.51 11.67 -0.84
CA ILE A 105 -14.29 10.47 -1.20
C ILE A 105 -15.79 10.79 -1.16
N PHE A 106 -16.26 11.47 -0.12
CA PHE A 106 -17.67 11.85 0.03
C PHE A 106 -18.14 12.72 -1.14
N ASN A 107 -17.42 13.82 -1.43
CA ASN A 107 -17.76 14.70 -2.54
C ASN A 107 -17.64 14.01 -3.89
N PHE A 108 -16.69 13.07 -4.05
CA PHE A 108 -16.57 12.27 -5.26
C PHE A 108 -17.80 11.39 -5.48
N LYS A 109 -18.27 10.71 -4.42
CA LYS A 109 -19.49 9.88 -4.47
C LYS A 109 -20.73 10.68 -4.87
N TYR A 110 -20.83 11.93 -4.42
CA TYR A 110 -21.94 12.80 -4.80
C TYR A 110 -21.80 13.33 -6.24
N ALA A 111 -20.60 13.81 -6.59
CA ALA A 111 -20.32 14.36 -7.92
C ALA A 111 -20.54 13.33 -9.03
N GLN A 112 -20.18 12.05 -8.82
CA GLN A 112 -20.38 11.01 -9.82
C GLN A 112 -21.87 10.77 -10.14
N GLN A 113 -22.76 10.92 -9.15
CA GLN A 113 -24.21 10.69 -9.29
C GLN A 113 -24.84 11.85 -10.07
N GLU A 114 -24.43 13.09 -9.76
CA GLU A 114 -24.91 14.28 -10.46
C GLU A 114 -24.44 14.36 -11.91
N MET A 115 -23.20 13.94 -12.20
CA MET A 115 -22.60 14.12 -13.54
C MET A 115 -23.11 13.13 -14.60
N GLN A 116 -23.90 12.11 -14.23
CA GLN A 116 -24.40 11.05 -15.12
C GLN A 116 -23.32 10.46 -16.06
N ASN A 117 -22.07 10.41 -15.58
CA ASN A 117 -20.93 9.98 -16.37
C ASN A 117 -20.63 8.51 -16.09
N GLU A 118 -20.94 7.65 -17.04
CA GLU A 118 -20.76 6.19 -16.93
C GLU A 118 -19.31 5.79 -16.59
N LYS A 119 -18.31 6.55 -17.06
CA LYS A 119 -16.90 6.30 -16.73
C LYS A 119 -16.60 6.63 -15.26
N LEU A 120 -17.12 7.75 -14.74
CA LEU A 120 -17.02 8.09 -13.30
C LEU A 120 -17.71 7.05 -12.44
N TYR A 121 -18.89 6.62 -12.86
CA TYR A 121 -19.63 5.59 -12.16
C TYR A 121 -18.86 4.27 -12.06
N HIS A 122 -18.30 3.77 -13.17
CA HIS A 122 -17.50 2.53 -13.14
C HIS A 122 -16.19 2.68 -12.37
N PHE A 123 -15.52 3.82 -12.47
CA PHE A 123 -14.31 4.07 -11.68
C PHE A 123 -14.62 4.06 -10.18
N ALA A 124 -15.70 4.73 -9.76
CA ALA A 124 -16.12 4.76 -8.38
C ALA A 124 -16.49 3.39 -7.81
N LYS A 125 -17.17 2.56 -8.61
CA LYS A 125 -17.49 1.17 -8.28
C LYS A 125 -16.27 0.31 -7.96
N LEU A 126 -15.11 0.64 -8.53
CA LEU A 126 -13.84 -0.05 -8.24
C LEU A 126 -13.03 0.65 -7.14
N LEU A 127 -13.14 1.97 -7.05
CA LEU A 127 -12.47 2.76 -6.03
C LEU A 127 -12.93 2.37 -4.63
N GLU A 128 -14.25 2.31 -4.40
CA GLU A 128 -14.83 2.01 -3.10
C GLU A 128 -14.35 0.67 -2.50
N PRO A 129 -14.44 -0.47 -3.19
CA PRO A 129 -13.94 -1.74 -2.66
C PRO A 129 -12.42 -1.72 -2.44
N ALA A 130 -11.62 -1.05 -3.30
CA ALA A 130 -10.18 -0.94 -3.11
C ALA A 130 -9.82 -0.17 -1.83
N LEU A 131 -10.48 0.96 -1.58
CA LEU A 131 -10.29 1.76 -0.37
C LEU A 131 -10.75 1.03 0.88
N GLU A 132 -11.93 0.39 0.84
CA GLU A 132 -12.46 -0.37 1.97
C GLU A 132 -11.58 -1.58 2.29
N SER A 133 -11.05 -2.26 1.28
CA SER A 133 -10.12 -3.37 1.46
C SER A 133 -8.89 -2.95 2.27
N LEU A 134 -8.21 -1.87 1.85
CA LEU A 134 -7.03 -1.36 2.55
C LEU A 134 -7.36 -0.91 3.99
N LYS A 135 -8.53 -0.29 4.18
CA LYS A 135 -9.03 0.10 5.51
C LYS A 135 -9.27 -1.11 6.42
N VAL A 136 -9.94 -2.16 5.92
CA VAL A 136 -10.16 -3.40 6.66
C VAL A 136 -8.83 -4.07 6.99
N THR A 137 -7.88 -4.14 6.05
CA THR A 137 -6.52 -4.67 6.29
C THR A 137 -5.82 -3.93 7.42
N ASN A 138 -5.81 -2.59 7.40
CA ASN A 138 -5.15 -1.78 8.42
C ASN A 138 -5.83 -1.88 9.79
N ASN A 139 -7.16 -1.96 9.82
CA ASN A 139 -7.90 -2.22 11.06
C ASN A 139 -7.59 -3.61 11.63
N HIS A 140 -7.51 -4.62 10.76
CA HIS A 140 -7.18 -5.99 11.16
C HIS A 140 -5.77 -6.08 11.77
N ILE A 141 -4.77 -5.44 11.16
CA ILE A 141 -3.40 -5.36 11.69
C ILE A 141 -3.37 -4.65 13.06
N THR A 142 -4.10 -3.54 13.19
CA THR A 142 -4.20 -2.80 14.46
C THR A 142 -4.83 -3.67 15.54
N HIS A 143 -5.92 -4.35 15.22
CA HIS A 143 -6.60 -5.26 16.13
C HIS A 143 -5.71 -6.45 16.54
N ALA A 144 -5.07 -7.12 15.57
CA ALA A 144 -4.13 -8.21 15.85
C ALA A 144 -2.98 -7.75 16.76
N THR A 145 -2.48 -6.52 16.57
CA THR A 145 -1.43 -5.95 17.43
C THR A 145 -1.93 -5.77 18.86
N ILE A 146 -3.13 -5.20 19.03
CA ILE A 146 -3.73 -4.99 20.36
C ILE A 146 -3.95 -6.33 21.07
N VAL A 147 -4.53 -7.32 20.37
CA VAL A 147 -4.78 -8.65 20.93
C VAL A 147 -3.46 -9.34 21.29
N GLY A 148 -2.46 -9.33 20.41
CA GLY A 148 -1.15 -9.91 20.69
C GLY A 148 -0.42 -9.25 21.87
N GLN A 149 -0.63 -7.95 22.10
CA GLN A 149 -0.10 -7.26 23.28
C GLN A 149 -0.81 -7.64 24.59
N VAL A 150 -2.12 -7.90 24.53
CA VAL A 150 -2.93 -8.25 25.71
C VAL A 150 -2.73 -9.71 26.10
N SER A 151 -2.64 -10.61 25.13
CA SER A 151 -2.58 -12.06 25.37
C SER A 151 -1.27 -12.54 25.99
N GLY A 152 -0.22 -11.70 26.02
CA GLY A 152 1.12 -12.15 26.42
C GLY A 152 1.70 -13.15 25.42
N SER A 153 2.99 -13.42 25.52
CA SER A 153 3.83 -14.17 24.58
C SER A 153 3.56 -15.69 24.52
N GLU A 154 2.28 -16.12 24.49
CA GLU A 154 1.87 -17.53 24.36
C GLU A 154 1.22 -17.85 23.00
N HIS A 155 1.61 -17.14 21.94
CA HIS A 155 1.31 -17.65 20.60
C HIS A 155 2.26 -18.81 20.30
N ASN A 156 1.72 -20.03 20.22
CA ASN A 156 2.46 -21.08 19.54
C ASN A 156 2.70 -20.65 18.09
N LEU A 157 3.82 -21.08 17.53
CA LEU A 157 4.31 -20.56 16.26
C LEU A 157 3.37 -20.86 15.08
N SER A 158 2.70 -22.01 15.12
CA SER A 158 1.64 -22.38 14.19
C SER A 158 0.49 -21.37 14.17
N THR A 159 -0.02 -20.94 15.32
CA THR A 159 -1.08 -19.91 15.40
C THR A 159 -0.57 -18.58 14.87
N ALA A 160 0.68 -18.21 15.19
CA ALA A 160 1.27 -16.98 14.67
C ALA A 160 1.37 -16.99 13.14
N ILE A 161 1.79 -18.12 12.54
CA ILE A 161 1.82 -18.28 11.08
C ILE A 161 0.43 -18.12 10.48
N GLU A 162 -0.58 -18.78 11.04
CA GLU A 162 -1.97 -18.67 10.55
C GLU A 162 -2.47 -17.22 10.58
N GLN A 163 -2.20 -16.48 11.66
CA GLN A 163 -2.58 -15.07 11.76
C GLN A 163 -1.85 -14.19 10.74
N VAL A 164 -0.56 -14.47 10.51
CA VAL A 164 0.21 -13.75 9.49
C VAL A 164 -0.29 -14.08 8.08
N ASP A 165 -0.69 -15.32 7.81
CA ASP A 165 -1.30 -15.72 6.53
C ASP A 165 -2.63 -15.00 6.27
N VAL A 166 -3.45 -14.81 7.31
CA VAL A 166 -4.66 -13.98 7.21
C VAL A 166 -4.30 -12.54 6.81
N ILE A 167 -3.28 -11.93 7.44
CA ILE A 167 -2.82 -10.58 7.10
C ILE A 167 -2.31 -10.51 5.66
N VAL A 168 -1.52 -11.50 5.21
CA VAL A 168 -1.05 -11.60 3.83
C VAL A 168 -2.22 -11.64 2.85
N ASN A 169 -3.23 -12.48 3.12
CA ASN A 169 -4.41 -12.61 2.26
C ASN A 169 -5.17 -11.27 2.13
N TYR A 170 -5.28 -10.51 3.22
CA TYR A 170 -5.86 -9.16 3.19
C TYR A 170 -5.05 -8.19 2.31
N PHE A 171 -3.72 -8.24 2.34
CA PHE A 171 -2.88 -7.42 1.46
C PHE A 171 -2.90 -7.89 0.00
N TYR A 172 -3.02 -9.19 -0.24
CA TYR A 172 -3.19 -9.76 -1.57
C TYR A 172 -4.48 -9.27 -2.20
N ASP A 173 -5.61 -9.44 -1.52
CA ASP A 173 -6.94 -8.97 -1.94
C ASP A 173 -6.97 -7.44 -2.17
N SER A 174 -6.34 -6.67 -1.27
CA SER A 174 -6.17 -5.22 -1.48
C SER A 174 -5.37 -4.90 -2.74
N SER A 175 -4.27 -5.61 -2.98
CA SER A 175 -3.43 -5.42 -4.16
C SER A 175 -4.18 -5.75 -5.45
N GLU A 176 -4.97 -6.83 -5.48
CA GLU A 176 -5.79 -7.19 -6.64
C GLU A 176 -6.84 -6.13 -6.97
N LYS A 177 -7.52 -5.58 -5.96
CA LYS A 177 -8.50 -4.49 -6.15
C LYS A 177 -7.84 -3.21 -6.68
N PHE A 178 -6.68 -2.85 -6.15
CA PHE A 178 -5.90 -1.71 -6.66
C PHE A 178 -5.38 -1.95 -8.08
N LEU A 179 -5.04 -3.20 -8.42
CA LEU A 179 -4.63 -3.59 -9.76
C LEU A 179 -5.80 -3.49 -10.75
N GLU A 180 -6.99 -4.00 -10.39
CA GLU A 180 -8.21 -3.88 -11.20
C GLU A 180 -8.57 -2.40 -11.44
N LEU A 181 -8.54 -1.58 -10.39
CA LEU A 181 -8.76 -0.14 -10.48
C LEU A 181 -7.75 0.53 -11.42
N GLY A 182 -6.45 0.21 -11.28
CA GLY A 182 -5.40 0.75 -12.13
C GLY A 182 -5.58 0.38 -13.60
N ASN A 183 -5.91 -0.88 -13.90
CA ASN A 183 -6.20 -1.35 -15.26
C ASN A 183 -7.43 -0.66 -15.87
N LYS A 184 -8.48 -0.43 -15.06
CA LYS A 184 -9.64 0.35 -15.51
C LYS A 184 -9.26 1.78 -15.83
N VAL A 185 -8.52 2.46 -14.96
CA VAL A 185 -8.07 3.84 -15.17
C VAL A 185 -7.23 3.96 -16.44
N GLN A 186 -6.33 3.02 -16.69
CA GLN A 186 -5.53 3.01 -17.92
C GLN A 186 -6.39 2.87 -19.18
N THR A 187 -7.44 2.06 -19.11
CA THR A 187 -8.42 1.90 -20.20
C THR A 187 -9.19 3.21 -20.42
N LEU A 188 -9.60 3.89 -19.35
CA LEU A 188 -10.27 5.19 -19.42
C LEU A 188 -9.37 6.30 -20.01
N GLY A 189 -8.07 6.29 -19.67
CA GLY A 189 -7.10 7.27 -20.15
C GLY A 189 -6.75 7.17 -21.65
N LYS A 190 -7.02 6.02 -22.28
CA LYS A 190 -6.87 5.82 -23.73
C LYS A 190 -8.07 6.33 -24.54
N ALA A 191 -9.19 6.68 -23.89
CA ALA A 191 -10.38 7.14 -24.58
C ALA A 191 -10.25 8.59 -25.09
N LYS A 192 -11.00 8.92 -26.16
CA LYS A 192 -11.22 10.33 -26.57
C LYS A 192 -11.83 11.10 -25.38
N ASN A 193 -11.36 12.33 -25.13
CA ASN A 193 -11.71 13.21 -23.99
C ASN A 193 -11.05 12.91 -22.63
N LYS A 194 -9.78 12.44 -22.63
CA LYS A 194 -9.00 12.18 -21.40
C LYS A 194 -8.64 13.41 -20.54
N LYS A 195 -8.88 14.65 -21.00
CA LYS A 195 -8.37 15.87 -20.34
C LYS A 195 -8.79 15.96 -18.88
N HIS A 196 -10.05 15.63 -18.58
CA HIS A 196 -10.59 15.65 -17.20
C HIS A 196 -10.02 14.53 -16.32
N TRP A 197 -9.45 13.49 -16.93
CA TRP A 197 -8.99 12.27 -16.27
C TRP A 197 -7.49 12.19 -16.14
N LEU A 198 -6.77 13.18 -16.66
CA LEU A 198 -5.34 13.09 -16.85
C LEU A 198 -4.61 12.90 -15.52
N GLY A 199 -5.04 13.59 -14.46
CA GLY A 199 -4.47 13.45 -13.11
C GLY A 199 -4.65 12.04 -12.54
N VAL A 200 -5.89 11.53 -12.56
CA VAL A 200 -6.21 10.17 -12.08
C VAL A 200 -5.45 9.10 -12.89
N TYR A 201 -5.38 9.27 -14.21
CA TYR A 201 -4.59 8.41 -15.10
C TYR A 201 -3.10 8.46 -14.82
N GLN A 202 -2.55 9.64 -14.52
CA GLN A 202 -1.14 9.80 -14.17
C GLN A 202 -0.81 9.13 -12.83
N SER A 203 -1.74 9.17 -11.87
CA SER A 203 -1.58 8.52 -10.56
C SER A 203 -1.61 6.99 -10.63
N PHE A 204 -2.47 6.42 -11.47
CA PHE A 204 -2.42 5.00 -11.86
C PHE A 204 -1.72 4.78 -13.20
N GLY A 205 -0.59 5.48 -13.39
CA GLY A 205 0.25 5.26 -14.55
C GLY A 205 0.71 3.80 -14.67
N LYS A 206 1.28 3.46 -15.83
CA LYS A 206 1.86 2.12 -16.07
C LYS A 206 2.79 1.67 -14.94
N ALA A 207 3.59 2.60 -14.39
CA ALA A 207 4.51 2.31 -13.30
C ALA A 207 3.82 1.81 -12.02
N SER A 208 2.70 2.41 -11.60
CA SER A 208 1.97 2.01 -10.38
C SER A 208 1.38 0.61 -10.52
N VAL A 209 0.78 0.31 -11.69
CA VAL A 209 0.25 -1.01 -12.03
C VAL A 209 1.37 -2.06 -12.08
N ASP A 210 2.48 -1.75 -12.78
CA ASP A 210 3.65 -2.63 -12.85
C ASP A 210 4.28 -2.86 -11.46
N GLN A 211 4.24 -1.88 -10.56
CA GLN A 211 4.74 -2.01 -9.18
C GLN A 211 3.86 -2.93 -8.34
N ILE A 212 2.53 -2.82 -8.43
CA ILE A 212 1.61 -3.72 -7.73
C ILE A 212 1.79 -5.16 -8.24
N GLN A 213 1.86 -5.34 -9.56
CA GLN A 213 2.08 -6.64 -10.19
C GLN A 213 3.40 -7.28 -9.71
N LYS A 214 4.49 -6.51 -9.72
CA LYS A 214 5.79 -6.96 -9.21
C LYS A 214 5.75 -7.30 -7.72
N GLN A 215 4.96 -6.59 -6.93
CA GLN A 215 4.83 -6.85 -5.50
C GLN A 215 4.13 -8.20 -5.25
N LEU A 216 3.08 -8.51 -6.01
CA LEU A 216 2.41 -9.81 -5.99
C LEU A 216 3.36 -10.95 -6.43
N GLU A 217 4.13 -10.74 -7.49
CA GLU A 217 5.14 -11.70 -7.96
C GLU A 217 6.27 -11.89 -6.93
N CYS A 218 6.71 -10.81 -6.28
CA CYS A 218 7.75 -10.83 -5.26
C CYS A 218 7.37 -11.72 -4.07
N TYR A 219 6.09 -11.75 -3.68
CA TYR A 219 5.63 -12.66 -2.63
C TYR A 219 5.90 -14.12 -2.96
N ASN A 220 5.50 -14.55 -4.16
CA ASN A 220 5.68 -15.91 -4.64
C ASN A 220 7.16 -16.28 -4.69
N VAL A 221 8.01 -15.37 -5.16
CA VAL A 221 9.48 -15.56 -5.20
C VAL A 221 10.04 -15.75 -3.78
N ARG A 222 9.72 -14.85 -2.83
CA ARG A 222 10.19 -14.95 -1.44
C ARG A 222 9.76 -16.26 -0.77
N MET A 223 8.54 -16.73 -1.02
CA MET A 223 8.04 -18.00 -0.49
C MET A 223 8.67 -19.23 -1.15
N MET A 224 8.97 -19.18 -2.46
CA MET A 224 9.71 -20.25 -3.15
C MET A 224 11.15 -20.36 -2.66
N GLU A 225 11.82 -19.23 -2.42
CA GLU A 225 13.19 -19.20 -1.88
C GLU A 225 13.28 -19.80 -0.47
N LEU A 226 12.30 -19.52 0.39
CA LEU A 226 12.20 -20.15 1.71
C LEU A 226 12.17 -21.69 1.61
N ASN A 227 11.39 -22.24 0.68
CA ASN A 227 11.29 -23.69 0.50
C ASN A 227 12.55 -24.34 -0.10
N LYS A 228 13.32 -23.62 -0.93
CA LYS A 228 14.58 -24.13 -1.49
C LYS A 228 15.70 -24.26 -0.45
N THR A 229 15.60 -23.54 0.66
CA THR A 229 16.62 -23.54 1.70
C THR A 229 16.69 -24.92 2.41
N ASP A 230 15.60 -25.69 2.40
CA ASP A 230 15.56 -27.05 2.94
C ASP A 230 16.28 -28.07 2.06
N GLU A 231 16.17 -27.97 0.73
CA GLU A 231 16.75 -28.96 -0.20
C GLU A 231 18.29 -28.93 -0.22
N ASN A 232 18.91 -27.80 0.18
CA ASN A 232 20.36 -27.65 0.20
C ASN A 232 21.00 -27.90 1.57
N ASN A 233 20.22 -28.02 2.66
CA ASN A 233 20.77 -28.30 3.99
C ASN A 233 20.84 -29.80 4.31
N GLU A 234 20.12 -30.67 3.59
CA GLU A 234 20.26 -32.13 3.73
C GLU A 234 21.29 -32.76 2.76
N SER A 235 21.90 -31.97 1.86
CA SER A 235 22.86 -32.45 0.85
C SER A 235 24.30 -31.91 1.00
N ALA A 236 24.58 -31.10 2.03
CA ALA A 236 25.88 -30.42 2.22
C ALA A 236 26.87 -31.12 3.18
N ILE A 237 26.63 -32.39 3.56
CA ILE A 237 27.58 -33.21 4.33
C ILE A 237 28.19 -34.29 3.43
N CYS A 238 28.96 -33.88 2.40
CA CYS A 238 29.97 -34.74 1.79
C CYS A 238 30.85 -33.91 0.85
N GLU A 239 32.15 -33.88 1.13
CA GLU A 239 33.23 -33.67 0.16
C GLU A 239 33.17 -32.33 -0.62
N SER A 240 34.07 -31.38 -0.39
CA SER A 240 35.36 -31.42 -1.10
C SER A 240 36.30 -30.32 -0.59
N GLN A 241 37.57 -30.71 -0.52
CA GLN A 241 38.74 -29.93 -0.16
C GLN A 241 39.07 -28.84 -1.20
N ALA A 242 39.66 -27.75 -0.68
CA ALA A 242 40.73 -26.91 -1.24
C ALA A 242 41.00 -26.93 -2.77
N SER A 243 40.96 -25.75 -3.40
CA SER A 243 42.12 -25.15 -4.09
C SER A 243 41.77 -23.85 -4.83
N SER A 244 42.58 -22.85 -4.56
CA SER A 244 42.80 -21.55 -5.23
C SER A 244 43.08 -21.60 -6.74
N LYS A 245 42.64 -20.55 -7.47
CA LYS A 245 43.34 -19.72 -8.50
C LYS A 245 42.30 -19.03 -9.40
N GLU A 246 42.16 -17.70 -9.30
CA GLU A 246 42.86 -16.64 -10.06
C GLU A 246 42.29 -16.35 -11.46
N ASP A 247 41.89 -15.08 -11.60
CA ASP A 247 41.86 -14.21 -12.78
C ASP A 247 41.18 -14.66 -14.08
N GLU A 248 40.18 -13.89 -14.53
CA GLU A 248 40.40 -12.94 -15.63
C GLU A 248 39.24 -11.94 -15.82
N ARG A 249 39.66 -10.68 -16.03
CA ARG A 249 38.94 -9.48 -16.49
C ARG A 249 37.80 -9.70 -17.49
N SER A 250 36.73 -8.92 -17.33
CA SER A 250 36.33 -7.99 -18.41
C SER A 250 35.46 -6.83 -17.90
N ASP A 251 35.90 -5.62 -18.23
CA ASP A 251 35.21 -4.34 -18.07
C ASP A 251 33.89 -4.29 -18.86
N LYS A 252 32.84 -3.76 -18.24
CA LYS A 252 31.85 -2.90 -18.93
C LYS A 252 30.99 -2.09 -17.95
N THR A 253 31.50 -0.89 -17.66
CA THR A 253 30.76 0.37 -17.57
C THR A 253 29.22 0.25 -17.54
N THR A 254 28.63 0.31 -16.35
CA THR A 254 27.22 0.71 -16.19
C THR A 254 27.14 1.89 -15.22
N SER A 255 26.77 3.03 -15.76
CA SER A 255 26.56 4.28 -15.04
C SER A 255 25.52 4.10 -13.93
N SER A 256 25.95 4.15 -12.67
CA SER A 256 25.05 4.19 -11.51
C SER A 256 24.42 5.59 -11.38
N SER A 257 23.43 5.85 -12.24
CA SER A 257 22.53 6.98 -12.01
C SER A 257 21.69 6.69 -10.78
N LYS A 258 21.98 7.41 -9.69
CA LYS A 258 21.29 7.39 -8.40
C LYS A 258 19.77 7.53 -8.60
N LYS A 259 19.04 6.42 -8.70
CA LYS A 259 17.57 6.42 -8.57
C LYS A 259 17.23 6.84 -7.14
N LYS A 260 16.81 8.10 -6.98
CA LYS A 260 16.21 8.57 -5.74
C LYS A 260 14.98 7.70 -5.47
N SER A 261 14.96 7.04 -4.32
CA SER A 261 13.82 6.24 -3.86
C SER A 261 12.52 7.04 -4.03
N PHE A 262 11.48 6.40 -4.58
CA PHE A 262 10.17 7.01 -4.81
C PHE A 262 9.56 7.58 -3.52
N THR A 263 9.84 6.95 -2.37
CA THR A 263 9.48 7.45 -1.04
C THR A 263 10.16 8.78 -0.67
N LYS A 264 11.36 9.08 -1.20
CA LYS A 264 12.02 10.39 -1.01
C LYS A 264 11.43 11.50 -1.89
N LEU A 265 10.65 11.18 -2.94
CA LEU A 265 9.97 12.19 -3.75
C LEU A 265 8.70 12.71 -3.05
N ILE A 266 7.99 11.84 -2.33
CA ILE A 266 6.74 12.19 -1.63
C ILE A 266 7.00 13.02 -0.37
N SER A 267 8.07 12.72 0.39
CA SER A 267 8.45 13.54 1.54
C SER A 267 8.93 14.95 1.14
N ASN A 268 9.66 15.07 0.03
CA ASN A 268 10.22 16.35 -0.41
C ASN A 268 9.23 17.25 -1.16
N SER A 269 8.18 16.73 -1.79
CA SER A 269 7.17 17.60 -2.45
C SER A 269 6.33 18.36 -1.41
N ARG A 270 5.96 17.71 -0.30
CA ARG A 270 5.17 18.35 0.78
C ARG A 270 6.01 19.19 1.75
N LEU A 271 7.26 18.81 2.04
CA LEU A 271 8.17 19.65 2.87
C LEU A 271 8.58 20.96 2.19
N ASN A 272 8.74 20.99 0.86
CA ASN A 272 9.11 22.21 0.14
C ASN A 272 7.93 23.18 -0.08
N LEU A 273 6.70 22.71 0.04
CA LEU A 273 5.49 23.55 0.04
C LEU A 273 5.23 24.18 1.42
N TRP A 274 5.65 23.52 2.51
CA TRP A 274 5.57 24.07 3.87
C TRP A 274 6.70 25.04 4.23
N ASN A 275 7.88 24.89 3.63
CA ASN A 275 9.03 25.80 3.88
C ASN A 275 9.07 27.03 2.94
N LYS A 276 7.99 27.31 2.19
CA LYS A 276 7.85 28.47 1.30
C LYS A 276 6.71 29.42 1.69
N GLN A 277 6.22 29.31 2.93
CA GLN A 277 5.32 30.25 3.59
C GLN A 277 5.97 30.76 4.87
#